data_AF-A0A2G9UFI7-F1
#
_entry.id   AF-A0A2G9UFI7-F1
#
_cell.length_a   1.000
_cell.length_b   1.000
_cell.length_c   1.000
_cell.angle_alpha   90.00
_cell.angle_beta   90.00
_cell.angle_gamma   90.00
#
_symmetry.space_group_name_H-M   'P 1'
#
loop_
_entity.id
_entity.type
_entity.pdbx_description
1 polymer ?
#
loop_
_entity_poly.entity_id
_entity_poly.type
_entity_poly.pdbx_seq_one_letter_code
_entity_poly.pdbx_strand_id
1 'polypeptide(L)'
;MRVVMSKKQTKRKSNKILKEGWVVHYTNQMNMRKKHYWRLDTKSLTMYQDESSTRYYKEIPLNEVLDLKNVDHETLKRSNTHFFEIRTQDCTYYIGE
;
A
#
# COMPACT_ATOMS: atom_id res chain seq x y z
N MET A 1 18.12 18.51 36.88
CA MET A 1 16.99 19.03 36.08
C MET A 1 16.77 18.10 34.90
N ARG A 2 15.60 17.47 34.73
CA ARG A 2 15.32 16.53 33.61
C ARG A 2 14.39 17.22 32.62
N VAL A 3 14.86 17.47 31.40
CA VAL A 3 14.03 17.99 30.32
C VAL A 3 13.30 16.81 29.67
N VAL A 4 11.99 16.74 29.87
CA VAL A 4 11.12 15.79 29.13
C VAL A 4 10.59 16.52 27.90
N MET A 5 11.06 16.12 26.71
CA MET A 5 10.50 16.61 25.47
C MET A 5 9.10 16.04 25.28
N SER A 6 8.11 16.92 25.20
CA SER A 6 6.80 16.55 24.66
C SER A 6 6.98 16.17 23.20
N LYS A 7 6.75 14.90 22.86
CA LYS A 7 6.54 14.52 21.46
C LYS A 7 5.25 15.19 21.04
N LYS A 8 5.35 16.35 20.40
CA LYS A 8 4.21 17.06 19.82
C LYS A 8 3.52 16.09 18.88
N GLN A 9 2.46 15.46 19.37
CA GLN A 9 1.66 14.53 18.59
C GLN A 9 0.78 15.40 17.70
N THR A 10 1.34 15.88 16.60
CA THR A 10 0.57 16.42 15.49
C THR A 10 -0.14 15.24 14.84
N LYS A 11 -1.22 14.76 15.46
CA LYS A 11 -2.20 13.94 14.76
C LYS A 11 -2.77 14.84 13.66
N ARG A 12 -2.12 14.85 12.48
CA ARG A 12 -2.75 15.22 11.21
C ARG A 12 -4.12 14.56 11.26
N LYS A 13 -5.19 15.33 11.02
CA LYS A 13 -6.57 14.84 11.00
C LYS A 13 -6.58 13.53 10.22
N SER A 14 -6.59 12.40 10.92
CA SER A 14 -6.38 11.10 10.28
C SER A 14 -7.61 10.91 9.42
N ASN A 15 -7.41 10.75 8.12
CA ASN A 15 -8.50 10.23 7.31
C ASN A 15 -8.95 8.91 7.96
N LYS A 16 -10.25 8.65 7.93
CA LYS A 16 -10.78 7.40 8.44
C LYS A 16 -10.15 6.27 7.61
N ILE A 17 -9.47 5.35 8.28
CA ILE A 17 -8.97 4.13 7.64
C ILE A 17 -10.18 3.33 7.20
N LEU A 18 -10.26 3.02 5.91
CA LEU A 18 -11.33 2.21 5.31
C LEU A 18 -10.99 0.73 5.40
N LYS A 19 -9.72 0.39 5.17
CA LYS A 19 -9.21 -0.98 5.25
C LYS A 19 -7.71 -0.97 5.53
N GLU A 20 -7.24 -1.94 6.28
CA GLU A 20 -5.82 -2.15 6.51
C GLU A 20 -5.48 -3.64 6.59
N GLY A 21 -4.21 -3.97 6.36
CA GLY A 21 -3.74 -5.35 6.44
C GLY A 21 -2.41 -5.58 5.71
N TRP A 22 -1.84 -6.76 5.92
CA TRP A 22 -0.63 -7.18 5.24
C TRP A 22 -0.91 -7.58 3.80
N VAL A 23 -0.12 -7.05 2.87
CA VAL A 23 -0.26 -7.29 1.43
C VAL A 23 1.13 -7.56 0.83
N VAL A 24 1.21 -8.58 -0.03
CA VAL A 24 2.39 -8.83 -0.86
C VAL A 24 2.18 -8.17 -2.22
N HIS A 25 3.17 -7.40 -2.66
CA HIS A 25 3.12 -6.75 -3.96
C HIS A 25 4.50 -6.68 -4.62
N TYR A 26 4.49 -6.46 -5.92
CA TYR A 26 5.68 -6.11 -6.72
C TYR A 26 5.28 -5.09 -7.79
N THR A 27 6.25 -4.58 -8.54
CA THR A 27 5.98 -3.58 -9.59
C THR A 27 6.50 -4.06 -10.93
N ASN A 28 6.00 -3.49 -12.03
CA ASN A 28 6.53 -3.76 -13.37
C ASN A 28 8.00 -3.35 -13.53
N GLN A 29 8.47 -2.38 -12.74
CA GLN A 29 9.86 -1.93 -12.76
C GLN A 29 10.78 -2.81 -11.90
N MET A 30 10.25 -3.37 -10.80
CA MET A 30 10.98 -4.23 -9.87
C MET A 30 10.17 -5.49 -9.56
N ASN A 31 10.65 -6.63 -10.05
CA ASN A 31 9.98 -7.92 -9.87
C ASN A 31 10.19 -8.55 -8.47
N MET A 32 10.80 -7.82 -7.53
CA MET A 32 11.00 -8.29 -6.16
C MET A 32 9.70 -8.15 -5.37
N ARG A 33 9.13 -9.29 -4.94
CA ARG A 33 7.95 -9.32 -4.06
C ARG A 33 8.30 -8.73 -2.68
N LYS A 34 7.46 -7.81 -2.21
CA LYS A 34 7.58 -7.14 -0.91
C LYS A 34 6.30 -7.29 -0.11
N LYS A 35 6.42 -7.63 1.16
CA LYS A 35 5.30 -7.67 2.12
C LYS A 35 5.28 -6.38 2.90
N HIS A 36 4.17 -5.65 2.82
CA HIS A 36 3.98 -4.36 3.50
C HIS A 36 2.62 -4.31 4.18
N TYR A 37 2.52 -3.51 5.24
CA TYR A 37 1.24 -3.23 5.88
C TYR A 37 0.55 -2.08 5.14
N TRP A 38 -0.53 -2.37 4.44
CA TRP A 38 -1.28 -1.38 3.66
C TRP A 38 -2.36 -0.75 4.52
N ARG A 39 -2.54 0.56 4.39
CA ARG A 39 -3.68 1.31 4.91
C ARG A 39 -4.32 2.08 3.78
N LEU A 40 -5.58 1.78 3.52
CA LEU A 40 -6.41 2.51 2.57
C LEU A 40 -7.25 3.53 3.34
N ASP A 41 -7.14 4.79 2.96
CA ASP A 41 -8.01 5.86 3.43
C ASP A 41 -8.84 6.43 2.26
N THR A 42 -9.56 7.54 2.48
CA THR A 42 -10.42 8.16 1.46
C THR A 42 -9.67 8.97 0.39
N LYS A 43 -8.34 9.11 0.49
CA LYS A 43 -7.50 9.97 -0.35
C LYS A 43 -6.25 9.27 -0.88
N SER A 44 -5.70 8.31 -0.16
CA SER A 44 -4.49 7.58 -0.52
C SER A 44 -4.47 6.16 0.03
N LEU A 45 -3.68 5.33 -0.63
CA LEU A 45 -3.25 4.02 -0.20
C LEU A 45 -1.80 4.12 0.28
N THR A 46 -1.57 3.90 1.57
CA THR A 46 -0.24 4.03 2.19
C THR A 46 0.31 2.67 2.57
N MET A 47 1.58 2.42 2.24
CA MET A 47 2.29 1.18 2.53
C MET A 47 3.33 1.42 3.63
N TYR A 48 3.23 0.69 4.72
CA TYR A 48 4.17 0.73 5.84
C TYR A 48 5.06 -0.52 5.83
N GLN A 49 6.27 -0.41 6.39
CA GLN A 49 7.11 -1.59 6.61
C GLN A 49 6.48 -2.53 7.66
N ASP A 50 5.88 -1.94 8.70
CA ASP A 50 5.23 -2.64 9.80
C ASP A 50 3.94 -1.94 10.21
N GLU A 51 3.05 -2.69 10.86
CA GLU A 51 1.74 -2.22 11.36
C GLU A 51 1.83 -1.00 12.32
N SER A 52 2.84 -1.00 13.18
CA SER A 52 3.08 0.05 14.17
C SER A 52 4.02 1.15 13.68
N SER A 53 4.57 1.02 12.47
CA SER A 53 5.49 2.00 11.92
C SER A 53 4.78 3.31 11.61
N THR A 54 5.45 4.43 11.93
CA THR A 54 4.99 5.77 11.57
C THR A 54 5.58 6.24 10.24
N ARG A 55 6.64 5.58 9.75
CA ARG A 55 7.28 5.88 8.48
C ARG A 55 6.69 5.00 7.39
N TYR A 56 6.08 5.62 6.40
CA TYR A 56 5.60 4.90 5.22
C TYR A 56 6.76 4.62 4.25
N TYR A 57 6.66 3.48 3.57
CA TYR A 57 7.50 3.09 2.45
C TYR A 57 7.10 3.86 1.18
N LYS A 58 5.80 3.85 0.88
CA LYS A 58 5.22 4.53 -0.29
C LYS A 58 3.79 4.95 0.03
N GLU A 59 3.37 6.06 -0.54
CA GLU A 59 1.99 6.53 -0.56
C GLU A 59 1.55 6.63 -2.02
N ILE A 60 0.36 6.12 -2.33
CA ILE A 60 -0.29 6.23 -3.64
C ILE A 60 -1.56 7.06 -3.44
N PRO A 61 -1.57 8.33 -3.87
CA PRO A 61 -2.79 9.12 -3.93
C PRO A 61 -3.83 8.47 -4.84
N LEU A 62 -5.10 8.40 -4.40
CA LEU A 62 -6.15 7.73 -5.17
C LEU A 62 -6.47 8.44 -6.49
N ASN A 63 -6.17 9.74 -6.59
CA ASN A 63 -6.29 10.50 -7.84
C ASN A 63 -5.19 10.18 -8.87
N GLU A 64 -4.12 9.49 -8.49
CA GLU A 64 -3.07 9.02 -9.40
C GLU A 64 -3.33 7.58 -9.91
N VAL A 65 -4.37 6.92 -9.37
CA VAL A 65 -4.79 5.58 -9.84
C VAL A 65 -5.55 5.74 -11.14
N LEU A 66 -4.96 5.24 -12.22
CA LEU A 66 -5.52 5.32 -13.57
C LEU A 66 -6.43 4.15 -13.90
N ASP A 67 -6.14 2.96 -13.35
CA ASP A 67 -6.90 1.74 -13.65
C ASP A 67 -6.72 0.67 -12.56
N LEU A 68 -7.73 -0.19 -12.42
CA LEU A 68 -7.75 -1.36 -11.54
C LEU A 68 -8.16 -2.58 -12.35
N LYS A 69 -7.28 -3.57 -12.45
CA LYS A 69 -7.57 -4.81 -13.18
C LYS A 69 -7.56 -5.99 -12.24
N ASN A 70 -8.58 -6.84 -12.33
CA ASN A 70 -8.59 -8.12 -11.65
C ASN A 70 -8.07 -9.19 -12.61
N VAL A 71 -7.32 -10.14 -12.09
CA VAL A 71 -6.88 -11.31 -12.85
C VAL A 71 -7.98 -12.36 -12.78
N ASP A 72 -8.38 -12.88 -13.94
CA ASP A 72 -9.40 -13.91 -13.99
C ASP A 72 -8.96 -15.20 -13.28
N HIS A 73 -9.92 -15.86 -12.65
CA HIS A 73 -9.68 -17.06 -11.85
C HIS A 73 -9.04 -18.19 -12.68
N GLU A 74 -9.35 -18.31 -13.97
CA GLU A 74 -8.71 -19.29 -14.85
C GLU A 74 -7.21 -19.02 -15.06
N THR A 75 -6.84 -17.74 -15.14
CA THR A 75 -5.44 -17.31 -15.29
C THR A 75 -4.67 -17.57 -14.00
N LEU A 76 -5.26 -17.27 -12.84
CA LEU A 76 -4.66 -17.62 -11.53
C LEU A 76 -4.40 -19.12 -11.38
N LYS A 77 -5.32 -19.98 -11.85
CA LYS A 77 -5.12 -21.44 -11.84
C LYS A 77 -3.93 -21.90 -12.68
N ARG A 78 -3.63 -21.18 -13.77
CA ARG A 78 -2.52 -21.52 -14.68
C ARG A 78 -1.19 -20.95 -14.19
N SER A 79 -1.20 -19.76 -13.58
CA SER A 79 -0.02 -19.13 -13.02
C SER A 79 -0.38 -18.31 -11.79
N ASN A 80 0.18 -18.67 -10.64
CA ASN A 80 -0.06 -18.00 -9.36
C ASN A 80 0.76 -16.68 -9.28
N THR A 81 0.39 -15.71 -10.11
CA THR A 81 1.12 -14.43 -10.25
C THR A 81 0.61 -13.39 -9.26
N HIS A 82 -0.63 -12.95 -9.42
CA HIS A 82 -1.27 -11.86 -8.66
C HIS A 82 -2.80 -11.93 -8.82
N PHE A 83 -3.54 -11.34 -7.88
CA PHE A 83 -5.00 -11.27 -7.87
C PHE A 83 -5.53 -10.04 -8.59
N PHE A 84 -4.90 -8.89 -8.39
CA PHE A 84 -5.29 -7.63 -9.04
C PHE A 84 -4.10 -6.69 -9.22
N GLU A 85 -4.30 -5.69 -10.08
CA GLU A 85 -3.32 -4.71 -10.49
C GLU A 85 -3.82 -3.30 -10.21
N ILE A 86 -2.92 -2.43 -9.76
CA ILE A 86 -3.17 -0.99 -9.65
C ILE A 86 -2.22 -0.29 -10.61
N ARG A 87 -2.76 0.35 -11.64
CA ARG A 87 -1.97 1.13 -12.59
C ARG A 87 -1.95 2.59 -12.16
N THR A 88 -0.76 3.12 -11.91
CA THR A 88 -0.53 4.56 -11.72
C THR A 88 0.17 5.15 -12.94
N GLN A 89 0.45 6.45 -12.91
CA GLN A 89 1.22 7.12 -13.96
C GLN A 89 2.67 6.61 -14.03
N ASP A 90 3.28 6.27 -12.88
CA ASP A 90 4.68 5.89 -12.80
C ASP A 90 4.90 4.39 -13.04
N CYS A 91 4.03 3.53 -12.51
CA CYS A 91 4.22 2.09 -12.52
C CYS A 91 2.90 1.32 -12.35
N THR A 92 2.98 0.01 -12.56
CA THR A 92 1.88 -0.92 -12.25
C THR A 92 2.28 -1.75 -11.05
N TYR A 93 1.43 -1.72 -10.02
CA TYR A 93 1.55 -2.56 -8.84
C TYR A 93 0.76 -3.84 -9.07
N TYR A 94 1.40 -4.98 -8.83
CA TYR A 94 0.78 -6.31 -8.88
C TYR A 94 0.60 -6.81 -7.45
N ILE A 95 -0.62 -7.15 -7.06
CA ILE A 95 -0.97 -7.55 -5.69
C ILE A 95 -1.27 -9.04 -5.69
N GLY A 96 -0.49 -9.82 -4.94
CA GLY A 96 -0.56 -11.28 -4.91
C GLY A 96 -0.34 -11.86 -3.53
N GLU A 97 -0.27 -13.20 -3.46
CA GLU A 97 0.17 -13.95 -2.28
C GLU A 97 1.71 -14.11 -2.24
#